data_AF-A0A3S9FJ80-F1
#
_entry.id   AF-A0A3S9FJ80-F1
#
_cell.length_a   1.000
_cell.length_b   1.000
_cell.length_c   1.000
_cell.angle_alpha   90.00
_cell.angle_beta   90.00
_cell.angle_gamma   90.00
#
_symmetry.space_group_name_H-M   'P 1'
#
loop_
_entity.id
_entity.type
_entity.pdbx_description
1 polymer ?
#
loop_
_entity_poly.entity_id
_entity_poly.type
_entity_poly.pdbx_seq_one_letter_code
_entity_poly.pdbx_strand_id
1 'polypeptide(L)'
;MPHDAGQVAGIRRARCNFGRDAIESLHATWTHGHGEATEKEMTVIHAGSSHDLAWCLATYTEGLEVGNGTSFAVFERRADGPWLIRMCSLNSTDNH
;
A
#
# COMPACT_ATOMS: atom_id res chain seq x y z
N MET A 1 24.40 1.67 -27.07
CA MET A 1 25.12 2.33 -25.97
C MET A 1 24.14 2.50 -24.83
N PRO A 2 24.17 1.70 -23.75
CA PRO A 2 23.28 1.93 -22.62
C PRO A 2 23.85 3.08 -21.78
N HIS A 3 22.99 4.04 -21.45
CA HIS A 3 23.29 5.14 -20.56
C HIS A 3 23.19 4.63 -19.12
N ASP A 4 24.33 4.62 -18.45
CA ASP A 4 24.46 4.33 -17.02
C ASP A 4 23.73 5.43 -16.24
N ALA A 5 22.67 5.06 -15.53
CA ALA A 5 21.92 5.96 -14.67
C ALA A 5 22.49 5.85 -13.26
N GLY A 6 23.38 6.77 -12.95
CA GLY A 6 24.07 6.88 -11.66
C GLY A 6 23.13 6.81 -10.46
N GLN A 7 23.57 6.01 -9.50
CA GLN A 7 22.98 5.82 -8.19
C GLN A 7 23.08 7.09 -7.36
N VAL A 8 21.96 7.80 -7.17
CA VAL A 8 21.84 8.87 -6.17
C VAL A 8 21.63 8.23 -4.81
N ALA A 9 22.61 8.34 -3.93
CA ALA A 9 22.55 7.83 -2.57
C ALA A 9 21.43 8.54 -1.78
N GLY A 10 20.53 7.76 -1.17
CA GLY A 10 19.64 8.22 -0.10
C GLY A 10 18.13 8.16 -0.38
N ILE A 11 17.68 7.98 -1.63
CA ILE A 11 16.26 7.77 -1.92
C ILE A 11 16.12 6.36 -2.48
N ARG A 12 15.65 5.41 -1.65
CA ARG A 12 15.19 4.12 -2.16
C ARG A 12 14.06 4.43 -3.14
N ARG A 13 14.26 4.12 -4.42
CA ARG A 13 13.22 4.29 -5.44
C ARG A 13 12.03 3.43 -5.02
N ALA A 14 10.90 4.07 -4.72
CA ALA A 14 9.67 3.34 -4.42
C ALA A 14 9.32 2.44 -5.62
N ARG A 15 9.01 1.17 -5.35
CA ARG A 15 8.46 0.27 -6.37
C ARG A 15 6.97 0.59 -6.51
N CYS A 16 6.58 1.09 -7.67
CA CYS A 16 5.17 1.38 -7.99
C CYS A 16 4.63 0.30 -8.92
N ASN A 17 3.46 -0.23 -8.59
CA ASN A 17 2.67 -1.07 -9.50
C ASN A 17 1.57 -0.20 -10.13
N PHE A 18 1.37 -0.35 -11.44
CA PHE A 18 0.39 0.43 -12.19
C PHE A 18 -0.62 -0.50 -12.86
N GLY A 19 -1.90 -0.13 -12.81
CA GLY A 19 -2.99 -0.92 -13.36
C GLY A 19 -3.57 -1.92 -12.37
N ARG A 20 -4.84 -2.29 -12.58
CA ARG A 20 -5.62 -3.11 -11.64
C ARG A 20 -4.99 -4.48 -11.41
N ASP A 21 -4.55 -5.15 -12.47
CA ASP A 21 -4.04 -6.53 -12.40
C ASP A 21 -2.73 -6.62 -11.60
N ALA A 22 -1.81 -5.67 -11.80
CA ALA A 22 -0.55 -5.61 -11.06
C ALA A 22 -0.77 -5.30 -9.57
N ILE A 23 -1.77 -4.45 -9.27
CA ILE A 23 -2.16 -4.14 -7.90
C ILE A 23 -2.84 -5.35 -7.26
N GLU A 24 -3.75 -6.02 -7.96
CA GLU A 24 -4.44 -7.22 -7.49
C GLU A 24 -3.46 -8.36 -7.20
N SER A 25 -2.50 -8.60 -8.09
CA SER A 25 -1.45 -9.60 -7.87
C SER A 25 -0.64 -9.31 -6.60
N LEU A 26 -0.25 -8.05 -6.37
CA LEU A 26 0.44 -7.65 -5.15
C LEU A 26 -0.42 -7.89 -3.90
N HIS A 27 -1.70 -7.49 -3.94
CA HIS A 27 -2.62 -7.70 -2.81
C HIS A 27 -2.85 -9.20 -2.56
N ALA A 28 -2.97 -10.01 -3.61
CA ALA A 28 -3.14 -11.45 -3.47
C ALA A 28 -1.96 -12.11 -2.75
N THR A 29 -0.72 -11.65 -3.00
CA THR A 29 0.46 -12.09 -2.24
C THR A 29 0.36 -11.73 -0.76
N TRP A 30 -0.10 -10.53 -0.42
CA TRP A 30 -0.25 -10.14 0.98
C TRP A 30 -1.38 -10.91 1.69
N THR A 31 -2.51 -11.13 1.01
CA THR A 31 -3.68 -11.80 1.59
C THR A 31 -3.51 -13.31 1.71
N HIS A 32 -2.86 -13.96 0.74
CA HIS A 32 -2.77 -15.42 0.66
C HIS A 32 -1.35 -15.98 0.78
N GLY A 33 -0.32 -15.15 0.57
CA GLY A 33 1.06 -15.61 0.42
C GLY A 33 1.79 -15.86 1.73
N HIS A 34 1.32 -15.32 2.86
CA HIS A 34 1.97 -15.46 4.17
C HIS A 34 1.10 -16.31 5.11
N GLY A 35 1.17 -17.64 4.95
CA GLY A 35 0.35 -18.59 5.71
C GLY A 35 0.60 -18.61 7.22
N GLU A 36 1.73 -18.05 7.68
CA GLU A 36 2.08 -17.95 9.11
C GLU A 36 1.46 -16.71 9.79
N ALA A 37 1.01 -15.72 9.01
CA ALA A 37 0.41 -14.49 9.51
C ALA A 37 -1.09 -14.67 9.78
N THR A 38 -1.42 -15.18 10.96
CA THR A 38 -2.80 -15.49 11.36
C THR A 38 -3.57 -14.31 11.95
N GLU A 39 -2.88 -13.21 12.28
CA GLU A 39 -3.45 -12.04 12.98
C GLU A 39 -3.28 -10.75 12.17
N LYS A 40 -3.59 -10.81 10.86
CA LYS A 40 -3.54 -9.62 10.01
C LYS A 40 -4.58 -8.61 10.46
N GLU A 41 -4.13 -7.43 10.86
CA GLU A 41 -4.99 -6.31 11.26
C GLU A 41 -4.62 -5.05 10.47
N MET A 42 -5.62 -4.23 10.17
CA MET A 42 -5.44 -2.88 9.67
C MET A 42 -6.36 -1.92 10.43
N THR A 43 -5.76 -0.87 11.01
CA THR A 43 -6.46 0.09 11.87
C THR A 43 -6.36 1.48 11.26
N VAL A 44 -7.50 2.11 10.95
CA VAL A 44 -7.51 3.49 10.44
C VAL A 44 -7.17 4.47 11.56
N ILE A 45 -6.12 5.26 11.37
CA ILE A 45 -5.65 6.28 12.33
C ILE A 45 -6.26 7.64 12.00
N HIS A 46 -6.25 7.99 10.72
CA HIS A 46 -6.79 9.25 10.22
C HIS A 46 -7.54 9.01 8.91
N ALA A 47 -8.58 9.79 8.68
CA ALA A 47 -9.31 9.79 7.42
C ALA A 47 -9.90 11.16 7.15
N GLY A 48 -10.17 11.43 5.87
CA GLY A 48 -10.86 12.63 5.42
C GLY A 48 -11.50 12.42 4.07
N SER A 49 -12.36 13.35 3.67
CA SER A 49 -12.99 13.33 2.36
C SER A 49 -13.27 14.74 1.84
N SER A 50 -13.34 14.85 0.52
CA SER A 50 -13.78 16.03 -0.22
C SER A 50 -14.49 15.55 -1.49
N HIS A 51 -15.81 15.78 -1.54
CA HIS A 51 -16.67 15.31 -2.64
C HIS A 51 -16.49 13.81 -2.93
N ASP A 52 -16.05 13.49 -4.15
CA ASP A 52 -15.83 12.13 -4.64
C ASP A 52 -14.40 11.64 -4.41
N LEU A 53 -13.63 12.33 -3.56
CA LEU A 53 -12.32 11.89 -3.10
C LEU A 53 -12.32 11.67 -1.59
N ALA A 54 -11.67 10.60 -1.16
CA ALA A 54 -11.42 10.32 0.25
C ALA A 54 -9.97 9.84 0.44
N TRP A 55 -9.50 9.89 1.68
CA TRP A 55 -8.20 9.34 2.03
C TRP A 55 -8.23 8.70 3.41
N CYS A 56 -7.35 7.74 3.65
CA CYS A 56 -7.06 7.25 4.99
C CYS A 56 -5.57 6.96 5.17
N LEU A 57 -5.10 7.15 6.40
CA LEU A 57 -3.86 6.64 6.92
C LEU A 57 -4.20 5.53 7.93
N ALA A 58 -3.62 4.36 7.74
CA ALA A 58 -3.82 3.20 8.61
C ALA A 58 -2.49 2.60 9.06
N THR A 59 -2.46 2.02 10.25
CA THR A 59 -1.44 1.03 10.63
C THR A 59 -1.86 -0.34 10.12
N TYR A 60 -0.89 -1.17 9.78
CA TYR A 60 -1.11 -2.59 9.50
C TYR A 60 -0.11 -3.45 10.26
N THR A 61 -0.53 -4.66 10.61
CA THR A 61 0.31 -5.71 11.19
C THR A 61 -0.06 -7.05 10.60
N GLU A 62 0.93 -7.94 10.50
CA GLU A 62 0.72 -9.35 10.19
C GLU A 62 0.66 -10.25 11.42
N GLY A 63 0.81 -9.69 12.63
CA GLY A 63 0.94 -10.45 13.88
C GLY A 63 2.30 -11.14 14.04
N LEU A 64 3.28 -10.76 13.21
CA LEU A 64 4.63 -11.33 13.16
C LEU A 64 5.68 -10.26 13.50
N GLU A 65 6.92 -10.69 13.72
CA GLU A 65 8.06 -9.77 13.91
C GLU A 65 8.27 -8.83 12.72
N VAL A 66 7.90 -9.27 11.51
CA VAL A 66 7.97 -8.53 10.25
C VAL A 66 6.59 -8.41 9.58
N GLY A 67 6.47 -7.52 8.59
CA GLY A 67 5.19 -7.29 7.92
C GLY A 67 4.32 -6.29 8.66
N ASN A 68 4.94 -5.30 9.29
CA ASN A 68 4.25 -4.24 10.03
C ASN A 68 4.53 -2.87 9.40
N GLY A 69 3.62 -1.92 9.58
CA GLY A 69 3.88 -0.54 9.17
C GLY A 69 2.64 0.33 8.97
N THR A 70 2.72 1.23 8.00
CA THR A 70 1.63 2.16 7.66
C THR A 70 1.21 2.05 6.20
N SER A 71 -0.08 2.24 5.96
CA SER A 71 -0.70 2.30 4.64
C SER A 71 -1.39 3.65 4.47
N PHE A 72 -1.18 4.29 3.31
CA PHE A 72 -1.94 5.47 2.90
C PHE A 72 -2.70 5.14 1.62
N ALA A 73 -4.00 5.40 1.61
CA ALA A 73 -4.85 5.18 0.45
C ALA A 73 -5.65 6.44 0.10
N VAL A 74 -5.74 6.73 -1.19
CA VAL A 74 -6.67 7.69 -1.77
C VAL A 74 -7.76 6.91 -2.48
N PHE A 75 -9.00 7.28 -2.20
CA PHE A 75 -10.18 6.67 -2.79
C PHE A 75 -10.89 7.67 -3.71
N GLU A 76 -11.47 7.13 -4.77
CA GLU A 76 -12.38 7.85 -5.65
C GLU A 76 -13.75 7.17 -5.61
N ARG A 77 -14.81 7.97 -5.41
CA ARG A 77 -16.18 7.47 -5.44
C ARG A 77 -16.58 7.29 -6.89
N ARG A 78 -16.95 6.07 -7.25
CA ARG A 78 -17.52 5.80 -8.56
C ARG A 78 -18.95 6.36 -8.65
N ALA A 79 -19.40 6.62 -9.87
CA ALA A 79 -20.77 7.10 -10.13
C ALA A 79 -21.87 6.14 -9.62
N ASP A 80 -21.58 4.84 -9.52
CA ASP A 80 -22.47 3.82 -8.96
C ASP A 80 -22.44 3.73 -7.43
N GLY A 81 -21.60 4.54 -6.74
CA GLY A 81 -21.58 4.70 -5.29
C GLY A 81 -20.38 4.12 -4.53
N PRO A 82 -19.73 3.01 -4.95
CA PRO A 82 -18.57 2.46 -4.26
C PRO A 82 -17.34 3.38 -4.29
N TRP A 83 -16.56 3.33 -3.21
CA TRP A 83 -15.23 3.92 -3.14
C TRP A 83 -14.19 2.90 -3.61
N LEU A 84 -13.35 3.29 -4.57
CA LEU A 84 -12.23 2.47 -5.03
C LEU A 84 -10.90 3.12 -4.70
N ILE A 85 -9.90 2.32 -4.34
CA ILE A 85 -8.53 2.79 -4.17
C ILE A 85 -8.02 3.27 -5.54
N ARG A 86 -7.72 4.56 -5.63
CA ARG A 86 -7.14 5.20 -6.82
C ARG A 86 -5.62 5.16 -6.79
N MET A 87 -5.06 5.32 -5.58
CA MET A 87 -3.63 5.24 -5.27
C MET A 87 -3.47 4.70 -3.85
N CYS A 88 -2.46 3.87 -3.63
CA CYS A 88 -2.05 3.45 -2.29
C CYS A 88 -0.54 3.39 -2.20
N SER A 89 -0.03 3.57 -0.98
CA SER A 89 1.37 3.38 -0.63
C SER A 89 1.43 2.62 0.69
N LEU A 90 2.43 1.75 0.80
CA LEU A 90 2.76 1.01 2.02
C LEU A 90 4.18 1.39 2.43
N ASN A 91 4.39 1.59 3.72
CA ASN A 91 5.68 1.83 4.32
C ASN A 91 5.87 0.84 5.47
N SER A 92 6.90 0.01 5.36
CA SER A 92 7.24 -0.99 6.38
C SER A 92 8.08 -0.35 7.49
N THR A 93 7.78 -0.74 8.72
CA THR A 93 8.59 -0.41 9.90
C THR A 93 9.60 -1.51 10.24
N ASP A 94 9.71 -2.54 9.40
CA ASP A 94 10.66 -3.64 9.59
C ASP A 94 12.08 -3.09 9.45
N ASN A 95 12.93 -3.33 10.44
CA ASN A 95 14.35 -2.97 10.37
C ASN A 95 15.05 -3.95 9.40
N HIS A 96 15.65 -3.42 8.34
CA HIS A 96 16.48 -4.19 7.41
C HIS A 96 17.84 -4.59 8.00
#